data_AF-A0A3N5NYR7-F1
#
_entry.id   AF-A0A3N5NYR7-F1
#
_cell.length_a   1.000
_cell.length_b   1.000
_cell.length_c   1.000
_cell.angle_alpha   90.00
_cell.angle_beta   90.00
_cell.angle_gamma   90.00
#
_symmetry.space_group_name_H-M   'P 1'
#
loop_
_entity.id
_entity.type
_entity.pdbx_description
1 polymer ?
#
loop_
_entity_poly.entity_id
_entity_poly.type
_entity_poly.pdbx_seq_one_letter_code
_entity_poly.pdbx_strand_id
1 'polypeptide(L)'
;MMQRGLFVTGTDTGVGKTEIACALIRAAARRNVSVVGMKPVAAGARRVNGKLTNADVAALQQASTIRPQRSIVNPYLLEPAIAPHLAAREAGIALELGVILRAFRA
;
A
#
# COMPACT_ATOMS: atom_id res chain seq x y z
N MET A 1 4.78 -6.41 22.39
CA MET A 1 5.78 -5.51 21.77
C MET A 1 5.01 -4.50 20.92
N MET A 2 5.28 -3.19 21.01
CA MET A 2 4.63 -2.20 20.13
C MET A 2 5.14 -2.38 18.69
N GLN A 3 4.23 -2.51 17.72
CA GLN A 3 4.60 -2.45 16.31
C GLN A 3 5.25 -1.09 16.02
N ARG A 4 6.47 -1.10 15.47
CA ARG A 4 7.15 0.11 14.98
C ARG A 4 6.75 0.32 13.53
N GLY A 5 6.14 1.46 13.21
CA GLY A 5 5.72 1.82 11.85
C GLY A 5 6.31 3.16 11.43
N LEU A 6 6.59 3.31 10.13
CA LEU A 6 6.94 4.58 9.50
C LEU A 6 5.81 5.00 8.57
N PHE A 7 5.34 6.24 8.71
CA PHE A 7 4.33 6.80 7.82
C PHE A 7 4.99 7.77 6.83
N VAL A 8 4.97 7.41 5.54
CA VAL A 8 5.53 8.24 4.46
C VAL A 8 4.40 9.07 3.85
N THR A 9 4.46 10.38 4.04
CA THR A 9 3.53 11.36 3.47
C THR A 9 4.23 12.27 2.45
N GLY A 10 3.47 13.07 1.73
CA GLY A 10 3.97 13.98 0.70
C GLY A 10 2.81 14.65 -0.04
N THR A 11 3.01 15.91 -0.40
CA THR A 11 1.99 16.83 -0.90
C THR A 11 1.37 16.38 -2.23
N ASP A 12 2.20 15.94 -3.17
CA ASP A 12 1.77 15.71 -4.55
C ASP A 12 1.70 14.23 -4.93
N THR A 13 0.85 13.94 -5.92
CA THR A 13 0.90 12.64 -6.61
C THR A 13 2.18 12.59 -7.46
N GLY A 14 2.90 11.46 -7.43
CA GLY A 14 4.13 11.31 -8.20
C GLY A 14 5.39 11.89 -7.57
N VAL A 15 5.31 12.53 -6.40
CA VAL A 15 6.48 13.10 -5.67
C VAL A 15 7.50 12.07 -5.15
N GLY A 16 7.32 10.78 -5.47
CA GLY A 16 8.28 9.73 -5.11
C GLY A 16 8.03 9.03 -3.77
N LYS A 17 6.85 9.19 -3.14
CA LYS A 17 6.51 8.52 -1.86
C LYS A 17 6.74 7.02 -1.87
N THR A 18 6.28 6.32 -2.92
CA THR A 18 6.44 4.87 -3.06
C THR A 18 7.91 4.49 -3.20
N GLU A 19 8.68 5.25 -3.97
CA GLU A 19 10.11 4.98 -4.16
C GLU A 19 10.89 5.14 -2.85
N ILE A 20 10.61 6.21 -2.09
CA ILE A 20 11.21 6.44 -0.76
C ILE A 20 10.84 5.30 0.20
N ALA A 21 9.57 4.88 0.23
CA ALA A 21 9.14 3.76 1.06
C ALA A 21 9.87 2.46 0.68
N CYS A 22 9.98 2.14 -0.62
CA CYS A 22 10.76 1.00 -1.10
C CYS A 22 12.24 1.10 -0.69
N ALA A 23 12.86 2.27 -0.77
CA ALA A 23 14.24 2.49 -0.34
C ALA A 23 14.43 2.26 1.17
N LEU A 24 13.51 2.75 2.00
CA LEU A 24 13.52 2.51 3.45
C LEU A 24 13.39 1.02 3.78
N ILE A 25 12.48 0.32 3.11
CA ILE A 25 12.29 -1.13 3.26
C ILE A 25 13.59 -1.87 2.89
N ARG A 26 14.18 -1.58 1.73
CA ARG A 26 15.45 -2.18 1.29
C ARG A 26 16.61 -1.86 2.24
N ALA A 27 16.63 -0.67 2.85
CA ALA A 27 17.65 -0.31 3.85
C ALA A 27 17.48 -1.09 5.16
N ALA A 28 16.25 -1.30 5.63
CA ALA A 28 15.96 -2.14 6.78
C ALA A 28 16.28 -3.62 6.51
N ALA A 29 15.94 -4.11 5.32
CA ALA A 29 16.25 -5.47 4.87
C ALA A 29 17.77 -5.74 4.89
N ARG A 30 18.59 -4.80 4.41
CA ARG A 30 20.08 -4.88 4.48
C ARG A 30 20.63 -4.96 5.90
N ARG A 31 19.83 -4.61 6.91
CA ARG A 31 20.16 -4.73 8.34
C ARG A 31 19.50 -5.95 8.99
N ASN A 32 19.02 -6.92 8.19
CA ASN A 32 18.31 -8.12 8.63
C ASN A 32 17.05 -7.82 9.46
N VAL A 33 16.41 -6.68 9.24
CA VAL A 33 15.13 -6.34 9.88
C VAL A 33 13.98 -6.83 9.02
N SER A 34 13.05 -7.56 9.62
CA SER A 34 11.79 -7.94 8.94
C SER A 34 10.90 -6.71 8.78
N VAL A 35 10.50 -6.41 7.54
CA VAL A 35 9.75 -5.21 7.18
C VAL A 35 8.79 -5.47 6.02
N VAL A 36 7.62 -4.84 6.11
CA VAL A 36 6.56 -4.87 5.09
C VAL A 36 6.19 -3.46 4.69
N GLY A 37 6.04 -3.24 3.39
CA GLY A 37 5.44 -2.05 2.83
C GLY A 37 3.92 -2.17 2.75
N MET A 38 3.21 -1.12 3.20
CA MET A 38 1.76 -1.03 3.12
C MET A 38 1.36 0.15 2.23
N LYS A 39 0.43 -0.08 1.32
CA LYS A 39 -0.31 0.97 0.60
C LYS A 39 -1.79 0.75 0.91
N PRO A 40 -2.31 1.34 2.00
CA PRO A 40 -3.60 0.93 2.55
C PRO A 40 -4.76 1.19 1.58
N VAL A 41 -4.66 2.26 0.80
CA VAL A 41 -5.59 2.61 -0.27
C VAL A 41 -4.80 2.89 -1.54
N ALA A 42 -5.12 2.18 -2.60
CA ALA A 42 -4.54 2.35 -3.93
C ALA A 42 -5.65 2.56 -4.96
N ALA A 43 -5.51 3.59 -5.77
CA ALA A 43 -6.39 3.89 -6.90
C ALA A 43 -5.62 3.73 -8.23
N GLY A 44 -6.33 3.71 -9.35
CA GLY A 44 -5.72 3.48 -10.67
C GLY A 44 -5.21 2.05 -10.88
N ALA A 45 -5.85 1.07 -10.24
CA ALA A 45 -5.52 -0.33 -10.45
C ALA A 45 -6.01 -0.79 -11.83
N ARG A 46 -5.25 -1.66 -12.48
CA ARG A 46 -5.54 -2.17 -13.83
C ARG A 46 -5.71 -3.68 -13.80
N ARG A 47 -6.61 -4.19 -14.63
CA ARG A 47 -6.79 -5.62 -14.85
C ARG A 47 -5.68 -6.16 -15.73
N VAL A 48 -4.91 -7.09 -15.21
CA VAL A 48 -3.87 -7.84 -15.92
C VAL A 48 -4.17 -9.31 -15.72
N ASN A 49 -4.41 -10.06 -16.81
CA ASN A 49 -4.78 -11.48 -16.78
C ASN A 49 -5.97 -11.76 -15.84
N GLY A 50 -7.00 -10.92 -15.90
CA GLY A 50 -8.20 -11.02 -15.07
C GLY A 50 -8.04 -10.61 -13.60
N LYS A 51 -6.83 -10.27 -13.15
CA LYS A 51 -6.54 -9.83 -11.78
C LYS A 51 -6.31 -8.34 -11.71
N LEU A 52 -6.88 -7.70 -10.70
CA LEU A 52 -6.65 -6.28 -10.46
C LEU A 52 -5.27 -6.06 -9.83
N THR A 53 -4.49 -5.15 -10.38
CA THR A 53 -3.09 -4.90 -10.02
C THR A 53 -2.79 -3.41 -9.93
N ASN A 54 -1.90 -3.01 -9.03
CA ASN A 54 -1.44 -1.63 -8.91
C ASN A 54 0.09 -1.61 -8.75
N ALA A 55 0.74 -0.71 -9.49
CA ALA A 55 2.20 -0.65 -9.55
C ALA A 55 2.83 -0.29 -8.20
N ASP A 56 2.24 0.64 -7.44
CA ASP A 56 2.74 1.01 -6.11
C ASP A 56 2.67 -0.18 -5.14
N VAL A 57 1.53 -0.87 -5.13
CA VAL A 57 1.32 -2.05 -4.27
C VAL A 57 2.32 -3.15 -4.62
N ALA A 58 2.50 -3.42 -5.91
CA ALA A 58 3.46 -4.42 -6.38
C ALA A 58 4.91 -4.05 -6.02
N ALA A 59 5.31 -2.79 -6.18
CA ALA A 59 6.64 -2.32 -5.83
C ALA A 59 6.94 -2.50 -4.34
N LEU A 60 6.00 -2.12 -3.47
CA LEU A 60 6.13 -2.30 -2.03
C LEU A 60 6.21 -3.78 -1.62
N GLN A 61 5.37 -4.64 -2.21
CA GLN A 61 5.42 -6.08 -1.98
C GLN A 61 6.73 -6.72 -2.44
N GLN A 62 7.29 -6.25 -3.55
CA GLN A 62 8.59 -6.72 -4.05
C GLN A 62 9.74 -6.28 -3.15
N ALA A 63 9.69 -5.05 -2.62
CA ALA A 63 10.71 -4.53 -1.71
C ALA A 63 10.65 -5.18 -0.31
N SER A 64 9.48 -5.63 0.12
CA SER A 64 9.24 -6.21 1.45
C SER A 64 10.02 -7.50 1.67
N THR A 65 10.48 -7.73 2.91
CA THR A 65 11.23 -8.95 3.27
C THR A 65 10.31 -10.16 3.47
N ILE A 66 9.03 -9.91 3.77
CA ILE A 66 7.97 -10.92 3.84
C ILE A 66 6.78 -10.48 2.99
N ARG A 67 6.00 -11.45 2.51
CA ARG A 67 4.89 -11.22 1.58
C ARG A 67 3.57 -11.73 2.15
N PRO A 68 2.92 -10.96 3.04
CA PRO A 68 1.59 -11.29 3.52
C PRO A 68 0.56 -11.20 2.38
N GLN A 69 -0.67 -11.65 2.65
CA GLN A 69 -1.78 -11.50 1.72
C GLN A 69 -2.00 -10.02 1.36
N ARG A 70 -2.40 -9.76 0.11
CA ARG A 70 -2.66 -8.39 -0.38
C ARG A 70 -3.64 -7.63 0.52
N SER A 71 -4.67 -8.31 1.04
CA SER A 71 -5.67 -7.71 1.94
C SER A 71 -5.08 -7.09 3.20
N ILE A 72 -3.91 -7.56 3.66
CA ILE A 72 -3.19 -7.02 4.82
C ILE A 72 -2.43 -5.74 4.44
N VAL A 73 -1.77 -5.72 3.28
CA VAL A 73 -0.92 -4.58 2.88
C VAL A 73 -1.64 -3.53 2.03
N ASN A 74 -2.78 -3.90 1.47
CA ASN A 74 -3.61 -3.10 0.57
C ASN A 74 -5.08 -3.58 0.66
N PRO A 75 -5.78 -3.27 1.77
CA PRO A 75 -7.20 -3.60 1.94
C PRO A 75 -8.10 -2.97 0.88
N TYR A 76 -7.77 -1.76 0.40
CA TYR A 76 -8.54 -1.06 -0.62
C TYR A 76 -7.76 -0.91 -1.92
N LEU A 77 -8.25 -1.59 -2.96
CA LEU A 77 -7.72 -1.52 -4.33
C LEU A 77 -8.83 -1.10 -5.28
N LEU A 78 -8.67 0.06 -5.89
CA LEU A 78 -9.72 0.75 -6.64
C LEU A 78 -9.27 0.92 -8.10
N GLU A 79 -10.17 0.67 -9.05
CA GLU A 79 -9.88 0.75 -10.49
C GLU A 79 -9.71 2.20 -10.99
N PRO A 80 -10.60 3.17 -10.63
CA PRO A 80 -10.52 4.52 -11.18
C PRO A 80 -9.19 5.21 -10.87
N ALA A 81 -8.53 5.78 -11.89
CA ALA A 81 -7.25 6.47 -11.79
C ALA A 81 -7.39 7.94 -11.35
N ILE A 82 -8.10 8.14 -10.24
CA ILE A 82 -8.39 9.45 -9.64
C ILE A 82 -8.02 9.45 -8.16
N ALA A 83 -8.23 10.57 -7.47
CA ALA A 83 -7.95 10.66 -6.04
C ALA A 83 -8.66 9.53 -5.27
N PRO A 84 -8.01 8.83 -4.32
CA PRO A 84 -8.56 7.60 -3.72
C PRO A 84 -9.95 7.73 -3.09
N HIS A 85 -10.27 8.88 -2.51
CA HIS A 85 -11.59 9.14 -1.94
C HIS A 85 -12.68 9.27 -3.01
N LEU A 86 -12.36 9.82 -4.18
CA LEU A 86 -13.28 9.89 -5.32
C LEU A 86 -13.46 8.51 -5.95
N ALA A 87 -12.36 7.77 -6.14
CA ALA A 87 -12.40 6.41 -6.68
C ALA A 87 -13.24 5.47 -5.79
N ALA A 88 -13.14 5.62 -4.47
CA ALA A 88 -13.93 4.84 -3.53
C ALA A 88 -15.42 5.19 -3.63
N ARG A 89 -15.75 6.49 -3.71
CA ARG A 89 -17.13 6.97 -3.90
C ARG A 89 -17.75 6.44 -5.20
N GLU A 90 -17.03 6.50 -6.31
CA GLU A 90 -17.49 5.96 -7.61
C GLU A 90 -17.69 4.45 -7.57
N ALA A 91 -16.86 3.73 -6.83
CA ALA A 91 -17.00 2.29 -6.62
C ALA A 91 -18.08 1.90 -5.59
N GLY A 92 -18.75 2.87 -4.95
CA GLY A 92 -19.69 2.60 -3.86
C GLY A 92 -19.04 2.03 -2.60
N ILE A 93 -17.75 2.27 -2.40
CA ILE A 93 -16.96 1.73 -1.29
C ILE A 93 -16.77 2.81 -0.22
N ALA A 94 -17.18 2.51 1.02
CA ALA A 94 -16.82 3.31 2.18
C ALA A 94 -15.41 2.95 2.66
N LEU A 95 -14.51 3.95 2.69
CA LEU A 95 -13.18 3.78 3.28
C LEU A 95 -13.29 3.90 4.80
N GLU A 96 -12.94 2.85 5.51
CA GLU A 96 -12.99 2.81 6.97
C GLU A 96 -11.59 2.74 7.58
N LEU A 97 -11.29 3.69 8.47
CA LEU A 97 -10.03 3.69 9.19
C LEU A 97 -9.85 2.40 10.02
N GLY A 98 -10.93 1.85 10.58
CA GLY A 98 -10.89 0.60 11.34
C GLY A 98 -10.39 -0.58 10.51
N VAL A 99 -10.76 -0.69 9.23
CA VAL A 99 -10.26 -1.73 8.32
C VAL A 99 -8.75 -1.57 8.09
N ILE A 100 -8.30 -0.34 7.84
CA ILE A 100 -6.88 -0.03 7.64
C ILE A 100 -6.06 -0.38 8.89
N LEU A 101 -6.54 0.00 10.07
CA LEU A 101 -5.85 -0.25 11.34
C LEU A 101 -5.82 -1.73 11.70
N ARG A 102 -6.89 -2.49 11.42
CA ARG A 102 -6.89 -3.96 11.60
C ARG A 102 -5.87 -4.62 10.68
N ALA A 103 -5.82 -4.22 9.42
CA ALA A 103 -4.86 -4.75 8.45
C ALA A 103 -3.40 -4.42 8.84
N PHE A 104 -3.13 -3.19 9.31
CA PHE A 104 -1.81 -2.79 9.79
C PHE A 104 -1.34 -3.59 11.02
N ARG A 105 -2.26 -4.01 11.88
CA ARG A 105 -1.97 -4.71 13.15
C ARG A 105 -1.94 -6.25 13.04
N ALA A 106 -2.32 -6.81 11.90
CA ALA A 106 -2.33 -8.26 11.65
C ALA A 106 -0.91 -8.82 11.53
#